data_AF-A0A7S0B6D1-F1
#
_entry.id   AF-A0A7S0B6D1-F1
#
_cell.length_a   1.000
_cell.length_b   1.000
_cell.length_c   1.000
_cell.angle_alpha   90.00
_cell.angle_beta   90.00
_cell.angle_gamma   90.00
#
_symmetry.space_group_name_H-M   'P 1'
#
loop_
_entity.id
_entity.type
_entity.pdbx_description
1 polymer ?
#
loop_
_entity_poly.entity_id
_entity_poly.type
_entity_poly.pdbx_seq_one_letter_code
_entity_poly.pdbx_strand_id
1 'polypeptide(L)'
;ERPPPQPLPPVADAAELLLDRQHAFEVFRTTVYKPPESFEENKTLLKEKMASAKTFGDEATAVRNGINAAKTRLEKLRTERAMTAAGYDDTAPIEDGPEELAEVHEIDRLKALYRERTTALRQVKSDVEGIQRMLEQSKVRMQREFETWFSAL
;
A
#
# COMPACT_ATOMS: atom_id res chain seq x y z
N GLU A 1 16.96 -32.28 -6.71
CA GLU A 1 16.15 -33.27 -7.44
C GLU A 1 15.57 -32.61 -8.69
N ARG A 2 15.63 -33.27 -9.85
CA ARG A 2 15.03 -32.74 -11.09
C ARG A 2 13.52 -33.01 -11.00
N PRO A 3 12.64 -32.02 -11.22
CA PRO A 3 11.21 -32.29 -11.20
C PRO A 3 10.88 -33.33 -12.28
N PRO A 4 9.92 -34.24 -12.02
CA PRO A 4 9.54 -35.27 -12.98
C PRO A 4 9.08 -34.63 -14.31
N PRO A 5 9.34 -35.28 -15.45
CA PRO A 5 8.89 -34.78 -16.75
C PRO A 5 7.37 -34.61 -16.73
N GLN A 6 6.92 -33.40 -17.07
CA GLN A 6 5.50 -33.10 -17.18
C GLN A 6 4.89 -33.96 -18.30
N PRO A 7 3.68 -34.53 -18.11
CA PRO A 7 3.07 -35.36 -19.13
C PRO A 7 2.80 -34.53 -20.39
N LEU A 8 3.37 -34.96 -21.51
CA LEU A 8 3.10 -34.39 -22.82
C LEU A 8 1.68 -34.83 -23.28
N PRO A 9 0.93 -33.95 -23.95
CA PRO A 9 -0.36 -34.32 -24.52
C PRO A 9 -0.21 -35.41 -25.61
N PRO A 10 -1.28 -36.18 -25.90
CA PRO A 10 -1.27 -37.17 -26.96
C PRO A 10 -0.87 -36.56 -28.31
N VAL A 11 -0.10 -37.30 -29.10
CA VAL A 11 0.55 -36.84 -30.35
C VAL A 11 -0.43 -36.24 -31.38
N ALA A 12 -1.71 -36.62 -31.34
CA ALA A 12 -2.76 -36.06 -32.20
C ALA A 12 -3.17 -34.61 -31.80
N ASP A 13 -3.19 -34.31 -30.50
CA ASP A 13 -3.43 -32.95 -29.97
C ASP A 13 -2.20 -32.06 -30.16
N ALA A 14 -0.99 -32.62 -30.07
CA ALA A 14 0.25 -31.86 -30.16
C ALA A 14 0.40 -31.09 -31.48
N ALA A 15 0.02 -31.70 -32.61
CA ALA A 15 0.08 -31.04 -33.92
C ALA A 15 -0.90 -29.86 -34.04
N GLU A 16 -2.10 -29.96 -33.45
CA GLU A 16 -3.08 -28.86 -33.43
C GLU A 16 -2.61 -27.73 -32.50
N LEU A 17 -2.06 -28.07 -31.33
CA LEU A 17 -1.51 -27.10 -30.38
C LEU A 17 -0.31 -26.32 -30.97
N LEU A 18 0.51 -26.93 -31.82
CA LEU A 18 1.61 -26.25 -32.51
C LEU A 18 1.12 -25.19 -33.53
N LEU A 19 -0.07 -25.36 -34.10
CA LEU A 19 -0.66 -24.42 -35.07
C LEU A 19 -1.35 -23.23 -34.39
N ASP A 20 -1.87 -23.42 -33.17
CA ASP A 20 -2.48 -22.37 -32.36
C ASP A 20 -1.80 -22.26 -31.00
N ARG A 21 -0.80 -21.38 -30.95
CA ARG A 21 -0.05 -21.07 -29.74
C ARG A 21 -0.92 -20.49 -28.61
N GLN A 22 -1.98 -19.75 -28.93
CA GLN A 22 -2.87 -19.20 -27.91
C GLN A 22 -3.70 -20.31 -27.28
N HIS A 23 -4.24 -21.21 -28.10
CA HIS A 23 -4.91 -22.41 -27.61
C HIS A 23 -3.97 -23.30 -26.78
N ALA A 24 -2.73 -23.50 -27.23
CA ALA A 24 -1.71 -24.25 -26.49
C ALA A 24 -1.40 -23.64 -25.12
N PHE A 25 -1.37 -22.32 -25.01
CA PHE A 25 -1.18 -21.63 -23.74
C PHE A 25 -2.35 -21.85 -22.77
N GLU A 26 -3.59 -21.85 -23.27
CA GLU A 26 -4.78 -22.12 -22.46
C GLU A 26 -4.81 -23.56 -21.95
N VAL A 27 -4.48 -24.53 -22.81
CA VAL A 27 -4.33 -25.93 -22.42
C VAL A 27 -3.24 -26.08 -21.37
N PHE A 28 -2.05 -25.53 -21.60
CA PHE A 28 -0.96 -25.54 -20.63
C PHE A 28 -1.39 -24.95 -19.28
N ARG A 29 -1.99 -23.76 -19.29
CA ARG A 29 -2.41 -23.03 -18.09
C ARG A 29 -3.43 -23.80 -17.24
N THR A 30 -4.35 -24.53 -17.89
CA THR A 30 -5.46 -25.21 -17.22
C THR A 30 -5.15 -26.65 -16.82
N THR A 31 -4.29 -27.33 -17.58
CA THR A 31 -4.07 -28.77 -17.42
C THR A 31 -2.67 -29.14 -16.90
N VAL A 32 -1.64 -28.35 -17.25
CA VAL A 32 -0.23 -28.67 -16.96
C VAL A 32 0.33 -27.79 -15.85
N TYR A 33 0.09 -26.48 -15.93
CA TYR A 33 0.62 -25.50 -15.00
C TYR A 33 -0.05 -25.60 -13.64
N LYS A 34 0.76 -25.72 -12.59
CA LYS A 34 0.31 -25.65 -11.20
C LYS A 34 0.88 -24.37 -10.59
N PRO A 35 0.06 -23.33 -10.37
CA PRO A 35 0.54 -22.12 -9.71
C PRO A 35 1.08 -22.46 -8.30
N PRO A 36 2.06 -21.69 -7.80
CA PRO A 36 2.48 -21.81 -6.41
C PRO A 36 1.29 -21.68 -5.46
N GLU A 37 1.26 -22.45 -4.37
CA GLU A 37 0.16 -22.45 -3.39
C GLU A 37 -0.16 -21.04 -2.88
N SER A 38 0.87 -20.20 -2.70
CA SER A 38 0.74 -18.82 -2.24
C SER A 38 0.23 -17.83 -3.30
N PHE A 39 -0.02 -18.22 -4.55
CA PHE A 39 -0.38 -17.28 -5.61
C PHE A 39 -1.75 -16.61 -5.38
N GLU A 40 -2.77 -17.39 -5.02
CA GLU A 40 -4.11 -16.84 -4.73
C GLU A 40 -4.14 -16.11 -3.37
N GLU A 41 -3.36 -16.58 -2.40
CA GLU A 41 -3.16 -15.89 -1.13
C GLU A 41 -2.54 -14.51 -1.35
N ASN A 42 -1.48 -14.42 -2.17
CA ASN A 42 -0.82 -13.16 -2.50
C ASN A 42 -1.73 -12.18 -3.23
N LYS A 43 -2.63 -12.66 -4.10
CA LYS A 43 -3.64 -11.79 -4.73
C LYS A 43 -4.64 -11.23 -3.72
N THR A 44 -5.07 -12.06 -2.79
CA THR A 44 -6.01 -11.65 -1.73
C THR A 44 -5.33 -10.64 -0.81
N LEU A 45 -4.11 -10.96 -0.36
CA LEU A 45 -3.28 -10.08 0.46
C LEU A 45 -2.99 -8.74 -0.24
N LEU A 46 -2.76 -8.73 -1.55
CA LEU A 46 -2.57 -7.50 -2.31
C LEU A 46 -3.80 -6.58 -2.20
N LYS A 47 -5.01 -7.13 -2.37
CA LYS A 47 -6.26 -6.35 -2.26
C LYS A 47 -6.43 -5.79 -0.87
N GLU A 48 -6.18 -6.60 0.16
CA GLU A 48 -6.26 -6.17 1.55
C GLU A 48 -5.27 -5.04 1.85
N LYS A 49 -4.01 -5.20 1.44
CA LYS A 49 -2.96 -4.18 1.65
C LYS A 49 -3.27 -2.89 0.89
N MET A 50 -3.81 -2.97 -0.33
CA MET A 50 -4.27 -1.78 -1.06
C MET A 50 -5.40 -1.07 -0.32
N ALA A 51 -6.36 -1.80 0.25
CA ALA A 51 -7.43 -1.23 1.07
C ALA A 51 -6.85 -0.56 2.33
N SER A 52 -5.93 -1.22 3.05
CA SER A 52 -5.25 -0.62 4.21
C SER A 52 -4.45 0.63 3.84
N ALA A 53 -3.77 0.65 2.69
CA ALA A 53 -3.04 1.82 2.21
C ALA A 53 -3.96 3.02 1.99
N LYS A 54 -5.15 2.77 1.43
CA LYS A 54 -6.18 3.80 1.26
C LYS A 54 -6.63 4.34 2.62
N THR A 55 -6.99 3.46 3.56
CA THR A 55 -7.39 3.84 4.92
C THR A 55 -6.32 4.68 5.62
N PHE A 56 -5.06 4.24 5.63
CA PHE A 56 -3.98 5.00 6.25
C PHE A 56 -3.72 6.35 5.57
N GLY A 57 -3.94 6.44 4.26
CA GLY A 57 -3.87 7.70 3.51
C GLY A 57 -4.97 8.68 3.92
N ASP A 58 -6.20 8.19 4.05
CA ASP A 58 -7.35 8.98 4.48
C ASP A 58 -7.18 9.45 5.94
N GLU A 59 -6.74 8.56 6.83
CA GLU A 59 -6.43 8.88 8.23
C GLU A 59 -5.29 9.92 8.35
N ALA A 60 -4.19 9.74 7.62
CA ALA A 60 -3.10 10.72 7.63
C ALA A 60 -3.56 12.10 7.15
N THR A 61 -4.45 12.14 6.15
CA THR A 61 -5.06 13.38 5.66
C THR A 61 -5.96 14.02 6.72
N ALA A 62 -6.80 13.22 7.38
CA ALA A 62 -7.65 13.69 8.46
C ALA A 62 -6.85 14.27 9.62
N VAL A 63 -5.77 13.60 10.05
CA VAL A 63 -4.87 14.09 11.10
C VAL A 63 -4.18 15.39 10.68
N ARG A 64 -3.72 15.49 9.42
CA ARG A 64 -3.13 16.74 8.89
C ARG A 64 -4.12 17.89 8.97
N ASN A 65 -5.37 17.66 8.61
CA ASN A 65 -6.42 18.66 8.69
C ASN A 65 -6.70 19.05 10.14
N GLY A 66 -6.69 18.09 11.08
CA GLY A 66 -6.77 18.37 12.51
C GLY A 66 -5.65 19.26 13.02
N ILE A 67 -4.40 19.02 12.62
CA ILE A 67 -3.25 19.87 12.98
C ILE A 67 -3.47 21.30 12.50
N ASN A 68 -3.92 21.48 11.25
CA ASN A 68 -4.17 22.81 10.70
C ASN A 68 -5.30 23.52 11.45
N ALA A 69 -6.38 22.83 11.77
CA ALA A 69 -7.48 23.40 12.54
C ALA A 69 -7.05 23.84 13.95
N ALA A 70 -6.25 23.02 14.64
CA ALA A 70 -5.72 23.36 15.96
C ALA A 70 -4.77 24.56 15.91
N LYS A 71 -3.92 24.65 14.88
CA LYS A 71 -3.07 25.83 14.65
C LYS A 71 -3.89 27.10 14.43
N THR A 72 -4.95 27.04 13.63
CA THR A 72 -5.84 28.19 13.42
C THR A 72 -6.53 28.64 14.71
N ARG A 73 -6.96 27.69 15.56
CA ARG A 73 -7.54 28.03 16.88
C ARG A 73 -6.50 28.67 17.80
N LEU A 74 -5.29 28.12 17.87
CA LEU A 74 -4.19 28.68 18.65
C LEU A 74 -3.83 30.11 18.21
N GLU A 75 -3.75 30.36 16.90
CA GLU A 75 -3.49 31.68 16.34
C GLU A 75 -4.59 32.68 16.71
N LYS A 76 -5.85 32.25 16.65
CA LYS A 76 -6.99 33.06 17.07
C LYS A 76 -6.90 33.45 18.55
N LEU A 77 -6.64 32.48 19.43
CA LEU A 77 -6.48 32.73 20.88
C LEU A 77 -5.35 33.74 21.17
N ARG A 78 -4.20 33.57 20.50
CA ARG A 78 -3.04 34.46 20.66
C ARG A 78 -3.35 35.88 20.16
N THR A 79 -4.08 36.00 19.07
CA THR A 79 -4.49 37.30 18.51
C THR A 79 -5.50 38.00 19.44
N GLU A 80 -6.49 37.28 19.96
CA GLU A 80 -7.46 37.80 20.93
C GLU A 80 -6.78 38.26 22.23
N ARG A 81 -5.77 37.53 22.70
CA ARG A 81 -4.97 37.94 23.85
C ARG A 81 -4.13 39.18 23.57
N ALA A 82 -3.44 39.24 22.42
CA ALA A 82 -2.66 40.42 22.06
C ALA A 82 -3.54 41.68 21.99
N MET A 83 -4.76 41.56 21.45
CA MET A 83 -5.72 42.67 21.40
C MET A 83 -6.20 43.13 22.78
N THR A 84 -6.35 42.21 23.74
CA THR A 84 -6.75 42.56 25.12
C THR A 84 -5.58 43.06 25.97
N ALA A 85 -4.36 42.59 25.72
CA ALA A 85 -3.14 42.98 26.42
C ALA A 85 -2.56 44.33 25.97
N ALA A 86 -2.86 44.79 24.75
CA ALA A 86 -2.37 46.06 24.18
C ALA A 86 -2.72 47.34 24.97
N GLY A 87 -3.46 47.23 26.10
CA GLY A 87 -3.76 48.31 27.04
C GLY A 87 -3.01 48.24 28.39
N TYR A 88 -2.16 47.23 28.61
CA TYR A 88 -1.35 47.03 29.83
C TYR A 88 0.16 47.03 29.51
N ASP A 89 1.00 47.27 30.53
CA ASP A 89 2.46 47.41 30.45
C ASP A 89 3.14 46.36 29.56
N ASP A 90 3.77 46.82 28.46
CA ASP A 90 4.31 46.07 27.32
C ASP A 90 5.59 45.25 27.65
N THR A 91 6.02 45.25 28.92
CA THR A 91 7.33 44.72 29.33
C THR A 91 7.30 43.34 29.98
N ALA A 92 6.12 42.80 30.31
CA ALA A 92 5.97 41.48 30.90
C ALA A 92 5.79 40.38 29.82
N PRO A 93 6.52 39.24 29.88
CA PRO A 93 6.25 38.10 29.03
C PRO A 93 4.81 37.61 29.25
N ILE A 94 4.02 37.61 28.19
CA ILE A 94 2.66 37.06 28.22
C ILE A 94 2.77 35.54 28.14
N GLU A 95 2.54 34.86 29.26
CA GLU A 95 2.50 33.39 29.29
C GLU A 95 1.28 32.84 28.53
N ASP A 96 1.45 31.65 27.94
CA ASP A 96 0.38 30.92 27.26
C ASP A 96 -0.72 30.55 28.28
N GLY A 97 -1.93 31.06 28.08
CA GLY A 97 -3.11 30.71 28.86
C GLY A 97 -3.51 29.23 28.68
N PRO A 98 -4.37 28.71 29.58
CA PRO A 98 -4.70 27.28 29.63
C PRO A 98 -5.30 26.74 28.31
N GLU A 99 -6.08 27.56 27.60
CA GLU A 99 -6.67 27.18 26.31
C GLU A 99 -5.62 27.07 25.19
N GLU A 100 -4.60 27.93 25.19
CA GLU A 100 -3.51 27.85 24.22
C GLU A 100 -2.60 26.66 24.48
N LEU A 101 -2.29 26.40 25.76
CA LEU A 101 -1.55 25.20 26.16
C LEU A 101 -2.30 23.93 25.73
N ALA A 102 -3.63 23.90 25.86
CA ALA A 102 -4.44 22.79 25.38
C ALA A 102 -4.32 22.58 23.87
N GLU A 103 -4.37 23.65 23.06
CA GLU A 103 -4.16 23.55 21.61
C GLU A 103 -2.73 23.14 21.24
N VAL A 104 -1.71 23.62 21.97
CA VAL A 104 -0.31 23.19 21.79
C VAL A 104 -0.17 21.69 22.04
N HIS A 105 -0.74 21.18 23.14
CA HIS A 105 -0.73 19.76 23.46
C HIS A 105 -1.48 18.92 22.41
N GLU A 106 -2.62 19.41 21.92
CA GLU A 106 -3.38 18.74 20.86
C GLU A 106 -2.60 18.70 19.55
N ILE A 107 -1.93 19.79 19.16
CA ILE A 107 -1.05 19.83 17.99
C ILE A 107 0.06 18.77 18.11
N ASP A 108 0.70 18.65 19.27
CA ASP A 108 1.79 17.70 19.46
C ASP A 108 1.31 16.25 19.47
N ARG A 109 0.14 15.98 20.09
CA ARG A 109 -0.53 14.68 19.99
C ARG A 109 -0.85 14.31 18.54
N LEU A 110 -1.44 15.23 17.78
CA LEU A 110 -1.77 15.02 16.38
C LEU A 110 -0.52 14.87 15.50
N LYS A 111 0.56 15.59 15.76
CA LYS A 111 1.85 15.38 15.06
C LYS A 111 2.40 13.98 15.32
N ALA A 112 2.32 13.47 16.55
CA ALA A 112 2.74 12.11 16.88
C ALA A 112 1.90 11.09 16.09
N LEU A 113 0.58 11.24 16.11
CA LEU A 113 -0.35 10.40 15.35
C LEU A 113 -0.09 10.48 13.83
N TYR A 114 0.20 11.67 13.30
CA TYR A 114 0.52 11.84 11.88
C TYR A 114 1.79 11.07 11.49
N ARG A 115 2.83 11.11 12.32
CA ARG A 115 4.07 10.34 12.11
C ARG A 115 3.78 8.83 12.13
N GLU A 116 2.95 8.37 13.05
CA GLU A 116 2.53 6.98 13.13
C GLU A 116 1.81 6.54 11.84
N ARG A 117 0.76 7.27 11.43
CA ARG A 117 -0.04 6.92 10.23
C ARG A 117 0.77 7.00 8.94
N THR A 118 1.64 7.99 8.81
CA THR A 118 2.53 8.09 7.63
C THR A 118 3.59 7.00 7.61
N THR A 119 4.06 6.53 8.77
CA THR A 119 4.97 5.37 8.86
C THR A 119 4.24 4.08 8.47
N ALA A 120 3.05 3.83 9.00
CA ALA A 120 2.21 2.69 8.62
C ALA A 120 1.88 2.69 7.12
N LEU A 121 1.55 3.86 6.55
CA LEU A 121 1.30 4.02 5.13
C LEU A 121 2.52 3.65 4.27
N ARG A 122 3.73 4.09 4.66
CA ARG A 122 4.97 3.74 3.95
C ARG A 122 5.22 2.24 3.98
N GLN A 123 5.04 1.60 5.14
CA GLN A 123 5.20 0.16 5.29
C GLN A 123 4.24 -0.60 4.36
N VAL A 124 2.95 -0.26 4.39
CA VAL A 124 1.97 -0.93 3.52
C VAL A 124 2.25 -0.70 2.04
N LYS A 125 2.69 0.49 1.64
CA LYS A 125 3.11 0.72 0.24
C LYS A 125 4.27 -0.19 -0.17
N SER A 126 5.28 -0.32 0.70
CA SER A 126 6.39 -1.26 0.47
C SER A 126 5.90 -2.71 0.37
N ASP A 127 4.96 -3.12 1.23
CA ASP A 127 4.38 -4.47 1.16
C ASP A 127 3.65 -4.69 -0.18
N VAL A 128 2.86 -3.70 -0.65
CA VAL A 128 2.16 -3.74 -1.94
C VAL A 128 3.15 -3.91 -3.09
N GLU A 129 4.22 -3.12 -3.12
CA GLU A 129 5.27 -3.23 -4.15
C GLU A 129 5.99 -4.59 -4.10
N GLY A 130 6.21 -5.14 -2.89
CA GLY A 130 6.75 -6.48 -2.71
C GLY A 130 5.85 -7.55 -3.32
N ILE A 131 4.56 -7.53 -2.99
CA ILE A 131 3.58 -8.51 -3.47
C ILE A 131 3.39 -8.40 -4.99
N GLN A 132 3.31 -7.19 -5.54
CA GLN A 132 3.22 -6.98 -6.99
C GLN A 132 4.43 -7.58 -7.72
N ARG A 133 5.65 -7.39 -7.19
CA ARG A 133 6.85 -8.02 -7.75
C ARG A 133 6.78 -9.54 -7.71
N MET A 134 6.30 -10.15 -6.62
CA MET A 134 6.15 -11.60 -6.52
C MET A 134 5.13 -12.15 -7.53
N LEU A 135 4.01 -11.45 -7.73
CA LEU A 135 3.00 -11.84 -8.72
C LEU A 135 3.53 -11.73 -10.15
N GLU A 136 4.28 -10.67 -10.46
CA GLU A 136 4.90 -10.51 -11.78
C GLU A 136 5.96 -11.58 -12.04
N GLN A 137 6.80 -11.89 -11.05
CA GLN A 137 7.75 -13.01 -11.15
C GLN A 137 7.06 -14.35 -11.38
N SER A 138 5.91 -14.58 -10.75
CA SER A 138 5.11 -15.79 -10.94
C SER A 138 4.54 -15.86 -12.36
N LYS A 139 4.09 -14.73 -12.92
CA LYS A 139 3.63 -14.63 -14.31
C LYS A 139 4.75 -14.91 -15.31
N VAL A 140 5.93 -14.31 -15.11
CA VAL A 140 7.10 -14.54 -15.97
C VAL A 140 7.55 -16.01 -15.89
N ARG A 141 7.50 -16.62 -14.70
CA ARG A 141 7.80 -18.04 -14.52
C ARG A 141 6.85 -18.91 -15.35
N MET A 142 5.53 -18.69 -15.24
CA MET A 142 4.52 -19.42 -16.02
C MET A 142 4.79 -19.32 -17.53
N GLN A 143 5.16 -18.13 -18.03
CA GLN A 143 5.50 -17.95 -19.44
C GLN A 143 6.74 -18.77 -19.84
N ARG A 144 7.80 -18.79 -19.02
CA ARG A 144 8.99 -19.60 -19.31
C ARG A 144 8.72 -21.10 -19.28
N GLU A 145 7.91 -21.54 -18.32
CA GLU A 145 7.48 -22.94 -18.25
C GLU A 145 6.63 -23.31 -19.46
N PHE A 146 5.75 -22.42 -19.91
CA PHE A 146 5.01 -22.59 -21.15
C PHE A 146 5.94 -22.72 -22.36
N GLU A 147 6.93 -21.84 -22.55
CA GLU A 147 7.86 -21.94 -23.69
C GLU A 147 8.62 -23.27 -23.67
N THR A 148 9.02 -23.72 -22.48
CA THR A 148 9.74 -24.99 -22.32
C THR A 148 8.86 -26.17 -22.66
N TRP A 149 7.61 -26.16 -22.18
CA TRP A 149 6.61 -27.18 -22.49
C TRP A 149 6.24 -27.17 -23.98
N PHE A 150 6.00 -25.99 -24.55
CA PHE A 150 5.61 -25.80 -25.95
C PHE A 150 6.72 -26.20 -26.92
N SER A 151 7.98 -25.93 -26.59
CA SER A 151 9.12 -26.37 -27.41
C SER A 151 9.39 -27.89 -27.33
N ALA A 152 8.78 -28.56 -26.36
CA ALA A 152 8.88 -30.01 -26.16
C ALA A 152 7.67 -30.79 -26.72
N LEU A 153 6.64 -30.09 -27.22
CA LEU A 153 5.55 -30.66 -28.02
C LEU A 153 6.07 -31.07 -29.41
#